data_AF-V6LAC2-F1
#
_entry.id   AF-V6LAC2-F1
#
_cell.length_a   1.000
_cell.length_b   1.000
_cell.length_c   1.000
_cell.angle_alpha   90.00
_cell.angle_beta   90.00
_cell.angle_gamma   90.00
#
_symmetry.space_group_name_H-M   'P 1'
#
loop_
_entity.id
_entity.type
_entity.pdbx_description
1 polymer ?
#
loop_
_entity_poly.entity_id
_entity_poly.type
_entity_poly.pdbx_seq_one_letter_code
_entity_poly.pdbx_strand_id
1 'polypeptide(L)'
;PPPRRYGPEALDRLRLIRSMRALDLPVPDVKRVLDSEAALEDVVAERLREVGTRLTALRWREAALQLLHDCPPAERAGRLRLVGSITTPPDTTALARFWRLWLPPRLPARLRSTIVDRSVPQPPADPTPQQVLAFTRLDALVRDALPGKPSAQPEVHRPGNGRPAALYEGLVEAFDLAAPSLRDGLAPGDSEALDRFVAAHADSQGVRDTPAFRRGLRHRLAAEPRIDRYWQLAAEFQSPSEPTPGACDMWLRTALARHLQATKT
;
A
#
# COMPACT_ATOMS: atom_id res chain seq x y z
N PRO A 1 -25.70 -10.11 58.31
CA PRO A 1 -24.24 -9.99 58.04
C PRO A 1 -23.72 -8.72 58.71
N PRO A 2 -22.54 -8.73 59.35
CA PRO A 2 -21.98 -7.53 59.96
C PRO A 2 -21.70 -6.45 58.90
N PRO A 3 -21.77 -5.15 59.25
CA PRO A 3 -21.49 -4.07 58.31
C PRO A 3 -20.03 -4.12 57.86
N ARG A 4 -19.79 -3.91 56.56
CA ARG A 4 -18.44 -3.80 56.00
C ARG A 4 -17.77 -2.55 56.57
N ARG A 5 -16.58 -2.71 57.17
CA ARG A 5 -15.74 -1.61 57.67
C ARG A 5 -14.58 -1.40 56.69
N TYR A 6 -14.30 -0.15 56.34
CA TYR A 6 -13.24 0.22 55.40
C TYR A 6 -12.15 1.03 56.10
N GLY A 7 -10.89 0.75 55.78
CA GLY A 7 -9.74 1.51 56.29
C GLY A 7 -9.58 2.87 55.61
N PRO A 8 -8.68 3.73 56.10
CA PRO A 8 -8.49 5.09 55.60
C PRO A 8 -8.10 5.14 54.10
N GLU A 9 -7.36 4.15 53.61
CA GLU A 9 -6.93 4.04 52.20
C GLU A 9 -8.08 3.70 51.23
N ALA A 10 -9.24 3.25 51.74
CA ALA A 10 -10.34 2.81 50.90
C ALA A 10 -10.95 3.94 50.07
N LEU A 11 -10.90 5.18 50.57
CA LEU A 11 -11.41 6.35 49.85
C LEU A 11 -10.56 6.66 48.62
N ASP A 12 -9.23 6.63 48.76
CA ASP A 12 -8.32 6.91 47.65
C ASP A 12 -8.35 5.79 46.61
N ARG A 13 -8.44 4.53 47.05
CA ARG A 13 -8.68 3.39 46.16
C ARG A 13 -9.99 3.52 45.38
N LEU A 14 -11.07 3.97 46.02
CA LEU A 14 -12.35 4.20 45.35
C LEU A 14 -12.29 5.35 44.34
N ARG A 15 -11.59 6.44 44.67
CA ARG A 15 -11.36 7.56 43.75
C ARG A 15 -10.61 7.08 42.50
N LEU A 16 -9.54 6.30 42.68
CA LEU A 16 -8.76 5.72 41.58
C LEU A 16 -9.61 4.80 40.69
N ILE A 17 -10.41 3.90 41.29
CA ILE A 17 -11.37 3.06 40.56
C ILE A 17 -12.34 3.92 39.75
N ARG A 18 -12.90 4.96 40.36
CA ARG A 18 -13.86 5.85 39.69
C ARG A 18 -13.21 6.58 38.51
N SER A 19 -11.97 7.06 38.64
CA SER A 19 -11.22 7.70 37.56
C SER A 19 -11.00 6.75 36.38
N MET A 20 -10.54 5.51 36.65
CA MET A 20 -10.35 4.51 35.59
C MET A 20 -11.67 4.12 34.92
N ARG A 21 -12.75 3.97 35.70
CA ARG A 21 -14.09 3.67 35.14
C ARG A 21 -14.66 4.83 34.33
N ALA A 22 -14.36 6.08 34.68
CA ALA A 22 -14.74 7.25 33.89
C ALA A 22 -14.04 7.29 32.53
N LEU A 23 -12.84 6.71 32.42
CA LEU A 23 -12.12 6.48 31.17
C LEU A 23 -12.55 5.19 30.44
N ASP A 24 -13.68 4.61 30.84
CA ASP A 24 -14.24 3.38 30.28
C ASP A 24 -13.31 2.16 30.40
N LEU A 25 -12.41 2.08 31.39
CA LEU A 25 -11.61 0.86 31.60
C LEU A 25 -12.48 -0.28 32.12
N PRO A 26 -12.46 -1.48 31.50
CA PRO A 26 -13.18 -2.66 31.96
C PRO A 26 -12.82 -3.02 33.42
N VAL A 27 -13.78 -3.57 34.16
CA VAL A 27 -13.56 -3.98 35.56
C VAL A 27 -12.38 -4.96 35.74
N PRO A 28 -12.14 -5.94 34.84
CA PRO A 28 -10.96 -6.79 34.92
C PRO A 28 -9.64 -6.01 34.84
N ASP A 29 -9.58 -4.97 34.00
CA ASP A 29 -8.40 -4.12 33.84
C ASP A 29 -8.19 -3.22 35.04
N VAL A 30 -9.27 -2.65 35.58
CA VAL A 30 -9.25 -1.90 36.84
C VAL A 30 -8.68 -2.76 37.97
N LYS A 31 -9.12 -4.03 38.08
CA LYS A 31 -8.59 -4.96 39.08
C LYS A 31 -7.09 -5.19 38.86
N ARG A 32 -6.67 -5.45 37.62
CA ARG A 32 -5.28 -5.68 37.25
C ARG A 32 -4.37 -4.49 37.60
N VAL A 33 -4.82 -3.26 37.36
CA VAL A 33 -4.08 -2.05 37.75
C VAL A 33 -4.00 -1.88 39.27
N LEU A 34 -5.07 -2.20 39.99
CA LEU A 34 -5.05 -2.16 41.46
C LEU A 34 -4.14 -3.22 42.09
N ASP A 35 -3.95 -4.35 41.40
CA ASP A 35 -3.07 -5.43 41.84
C ASP A 35 -1.60 -5.17 41.44
N SER A 36 -1.36 -4.37 40.40
CA SER A 36 -0.02 -3.97 39.94
C SER A 36 -0.06 -2.65 39.16
N GLU A 37 0.56 -1.60 39.71
CA GLU A 37 0.65 -0.29 39.06
C GLU A 37 1.37 -0.34 37.69
N ALA A 38 2.34 -1.25 37.54
CA ALA A 38 3.04 -1.48 36.27
C ALA A 38 2.11 -1.95 35.13
N ALA A 39 0.90 -2.44 35.45
CA ALA A 39 -0.08 -2.84 34.43
C ALA A 39 -0.89 -1.66 33.87
N LEU A 40 -0.78 -0.46 34.46
CA LEU A 40 -1.53 0.72 34.01
C LEU A 40 -1.13 1.13 32.59
N GLU A 41 0.17 1.13 32.29
CA GLU A 41 0.68 1.51 30.97
C GLU A 41 0.15 0.58 29.88
N ASP A 42 0.26 -0.73 30.07
CA ASP A 42 -0.25 -1.74 29.13
C ASP A 42 -1.77 -1.63 28.93
N VAL A 43 -2.53 -1.45 30.02
CA VAL A 43 -3.99 -1.28 29.96
C VAL A 43 -4.33 -0.02 29.16
N VAL A 44 -3.68 1.12 29.46
CA VAL A 44 -3.94 2.38 28.77
C VAL A 44 -3.56 2.28 27.29
N ALA A 45 -2.41 1.67 26.95
CA ALA A 45 -1.98 1.45 25.57
C ALA A 45 -3.01 0.62 24.79
N GLU A 46 -3.55 -0.44 25.39
CA GLU A 46 -4.59 -1.27 24.79
C GLU A 46 -5.90 -0.49 24.58
N ARG A 47 -6.34 0.30 25.56
CA ARG A 47 -7.53 1.16 25.40
C ARG A 47 -7.34 2.23 24.33
N LEU A 48 -6.15 2.84 24.25
CA LEU A 48 -5.82 3.79 23.19
C LEU A 48 -5.88 3.14 21.81
N ARG A 49 -5.40 1.90 21.67
CA ARG A 49 -5.47 1.13 20.42
C ARG A 49 -6.92 0.80 20.02
N GLU A 50 -7.76 0.41 20.98
CA GLU A 50 -9.19 0.20 20.74
C GLU A 50 -9.91 1.49 20.29
N VAL A 51 -9.70 2.60 21.01
CA VAL A 51 -10.30 3.90 20.67
C VAL A 51 -9.81 4.37 19.31
N GLY A 52 -8.51 4.24 19.03
CA GLY A 52 -7.91 4.57 17.73
C GLY A 52 -8.56 3.79 16.58
N THR A 53 -8.79 2.49 16.76
CA THR A 53 -9.45 1.65 15.75
C THR A 53 -10.88 2.13 15.46
N ARG A 54 -11.64 2.51 16.51
CA ARG A 54 -13.00 3.07 16.36
C ARG A 54 -12.98 4.44 15.69
N LEU A 55 -12.04 5.31 16.07
CA LEU A 55 -11.89 6.64 15.48
C LEU A 55 -11.55 6.54 13.99
N THR A 56 -10.62 5.66 13.62
CA THR A 56 -10.29 5.41 12.21
C THR A 56 -11.51 4.89 11.45
N ALA A 57 -12.29 3.96 12.01
CA ALA A 57 -13.52 3.50 11.36
C ALA A 57 -14.54 4.64 11.14
N LEU A 58 -14.67 5.55 12.11
CA LEU A 58 -15.53 6.74 11.97
C LEU A 58 -15.01 7.69 10.89
N ARG A 59 -13.71 7.99 10.86
CA ARG A 59 -13.09 8.84 9.82
C ARG A 59 -13.27 8.28 8.41
N TRP A 60 -13.14 6.97 8.26
CA TRP A 60 -13.42 6.30 6.98
C TRP A 60 -14.88 6.46 6.54
N ARG A 61 -15.84 6.34 7.47
CA ARG A 61 -17.26 6.58 7.17
C ARG A 61 -17.53 8.05 6.84
N GLU A 62 -16.95 8.96 7.61
CA GLU A 62 -17.05 10.41 7.37
C GLU A 62 -16.54 10.76 5.97
N ALA A 63 -15.34 10.32 5.60
CA ALA A 63 -14.77 10.56 4.27
C ALA A 63 -15.61 9.94 3.14
N ALA A 64 -16.20 8.76 3.35
CA ALA A 64 -17.12 8.13 2.40
C ALA A 64 -18.42 8.93 2.23
N LEU A 65 -18.98 9.47 3.33
CA LEU A 65 -20.17 10.32 3.29
C LEU A 65 -19.86 11.66 2.62
N GLN A 66 -18.72 12.27 2.94
CA GLN A 66 -18.24 13.50 2.32
C GLN A 66 -18.07 13.31 0.80
N LEU A 67 -17.49 12.19 0.37
CA LEU A 67 -17.37 11.83 -1.05
C LEU A 67 -18.73 11.83 -1.78
N LEU A 68 -19.80 11.36 -1.12
CA LEU A 68 -21.15 11.31 -1.68
C LEU A 68 -21.86 12.67 -1.63
N HIS A 69 -21.57 13.46 -0.60
CA HIS A 69 -22.06 14.82 -0.45
C HIS A 69 -21.53 15.71 -1.58
N ASP A 70 -20.21 15.68 -1.80
CA ASP A 70 -19.51 16.56 -2.75
C ASP A 70 -19.63 16.11 -4.21
N CYS A 71 -20.08 14.89 -4.47
CA CYS A 71 -20.15 14.39 -5.85
C CYS A 71 -21.33 14.99 -6.65
N PRO A 72 -21.15 15.22 -7.97
CA PRO A 72 -22.24 15.58 -8.85
C PRO A 72 -23.38 14.54 -8.83
N PRO A 73 -24.65 14.95 -8.94
CA PRO A 73 -25.79 14.02 -8.89
C PRO A 73 -25.68 12.84 -9.86
N ALA A 74 -25.12 13.06 -11.05
CA ALA A 74 -24.94 12.03 -12.08
C ALA A 74 -23.98 10.90 -11.66
N GLU A 75 -22.99 11.19 -10.81
CA GLU A 75 -21.99 10.20 -10.37
C GLU A 75 -22.38 9.49 -9.06
N ARG A 76 -23.33 10.06 -8.31
CA ARG A 76 -23.66 9.66 -6.94
C ARG A 76 -24.05 8.19 -6.82
N ALA A 77 -24.90 7.68 -7.74
CA ALA A 77 -25.31 6.29 -7.72
C ALA A 77 -24.14 5.31 -7.98
N GLY A 78 -23.20 5.70 -8.85
CA GLY A 78 -22.00 4.92 -9.13
C GLY A 78 -21.04 4.88 -7.94
N ARG A 79 -20.78 6.04 -7.33
CA ARG A 79 -19.94 6.15 -6.12
C ARG A 79 -20.57 5.40 -4.95
N LEU A 80 -21.88 5.53 -4.74
CA LEU A 80 -22.60 4.81 -3.67
C LEU A 80 -22.43 3.30 -3.77
N ARG A 81 -22.48 2.72 -4.98
CA ARG A 81 -22.21 1.27 -5.17
C ARG A 81 -20.79 0.86 -4.81
N LEU A 82 -19.81 1.76 -5.01
CA LEU A 82 -18.41 1.49 -4.67
C LEU A 82 -18.14 1.64 -3.17
N VAL A 83 -18.70 2.67 -2.53
CA VAL A 83 -18.39 2.99 -1.12
C VAL A 83 -19.40 2.50 -0.10
N GLY A 84 -20.58 2.02 -0.54
CA GLY A 84 -21.69 1.65 0.35
C GLY A 84 -21.39 0.49 1.31
N SER A 85 -20.33 -0.27 1.08
CA SER A 85 -19.87 -1.34 1.98
C SER A 85 -18.76 -0.92 2.94
N ILE A 86 -18.21 0.30 2.80
CA ILE A 86 -17.12 0.78 3.66
C ILE A 86 -17.67 1.16 5.02
N THR A 87 -17.43 0.29 5.99
CA THR A 87 -17.81 0.52 7.40
C THR A 87 -16.60 0.63 8.33
N THR A 88 -15.42 0.23 7.84
CA THR A 88 -14.12 0.23 8.50
C THR A 88 -13.04 0.45 7.44
N PRO A 89 -11.78 0.72 7.83
CA PRO A 89 -10.67 0.62 6.90
C PRO A 89 -10.72 -0.72 6.16
N PRO A 90 -10.59 -0.70 4.84
CA PRO A 90 -10.65 -1.90 4.04
C PRO A 90 -9.40 -2.77 4.26
N ASP A 91 -9.60 -4.09 4.24
CA ASP A 91 -8.52 -5.08 4.33
C ASP A 91 -7.67 -5.07 3.04
N THR A 92 -6.35 -5.19 3.19
CA THR A 92 -5.37 -5.21 2.10
C THR A 92 -5.07 -6.62 1.59
N THR A 93 -5.66 -7.67 2.17
CA THR A 93 -5.42 -9.08 1.81
C THR A 93 -5.67 -9.37 0.33
N ALA A 94 -6.71 -8.79 -0.29
CA ALA A 94 -7.00 -8.97 -1.71
C ALA A 94 -5.90 -8.38 -2.60
N LEU A 95 -5.38 -7.21 -2.25
CA LEU A 95 -4.26 -6.54 -2.94
C LEU A 95 -2.98 -7.37 -2.81
N ALA A 96 -2.66 -7.83 -1.59
CA ALA A 96 -1.51 -8.68 -1.35
C ALA A 96 -1.59 -9.99 -2.13
N ARG A 97 -2.78 -10.61 -2.20
CA ARG A 97 -3.02 -11.81 -3.01
C ARG A 97 -2.83 -11.55 -4.50
N PHE A 98 -3.35 -10.45 -5.02
CA PHE A 98 -3.15 -10.04 -6.40
C PHE A 98 -1.67 -9.95 -6.75
N TRP A 99 -0.87 -9.24 -5.95
CA TRP A 99 0.57 -9.13 -6.18
C TRP A 99 1.30 -10.46 -6.08
N ARG A 100 0.93 -11.34 -5.15
CA ARG A 100 1.52 -12.69 -5.05
C ARG A 100 1.26 -13.55 -6.28
N LEU A 101 0.13 -13.35 -6.97
CA LEU A 101 -0.21 -14.05 -8.22
C LEU A 101 0.43 -13.38 -9.44
N TRP A 102 0.59 -12.05 -9.39
CA TRP A 102 1.25 -11.26 -10.44
C TRP A 102 2.74 -11.59 -10.55
N LEU A 103 3.42 -11.69 -9.41
CA LEU A 103 4.85 -11.91 -9.33
C LEU A 103 5.28 -13.31 -9.83
N PRO A 104 6.48 -13.46 -10.41
CA PRO A 104 7.00 -14.76 -10.82
C PRO A 104 7.02 -15.78 -9.67
N PRO A 105 6.66 -17.06 -9.92
CA PRO A 105 6.50 -18.06 -8.87
C PRO A 105 7.81 -18.47 -8.17
N ARG A 106 8.96 -18.28 -8.82
CA ARG A 106 10.29 -18.70 -8.33
C ARG A 106 11.09 -17.56 -7.69
N LEU A 107 10.43 -16.51 -7.20
CA LEU A 107 11.11 -15.45 -6.45
C LEU A 107 11.49 -15.92 -5.03
N PRO A 108 12.69 -15.56 -4.51
CA PRO A 108 13.03 -15.77 -3.11
C PRO A 108 11.97 -15.17 -2.18
N ALA A 109 11.65 -15.87 -1.09
CA ALA A 109 10.53 -15.49 -0.21
C ALA A 109 10.66 -14.07 0.35
N ARG A 110 11.89 -13.67 0.75
CA ARG A 110 12.18 -12.32 1.26
C ARG A 110 11.97 -11.23 0.22
N LEU A 111 12.47 -11.43 -1.00
CA LEU A 111 12.30 -10.47 -2.10
C LEU A 111 10.81 -10.34 -2.46
N ARG A 112 10.09 -11.46 -2.51
CA ARG A 112 8.64 -11.46 -2.77
C ARG A 112 7.87 -10.69 -1.69
N SER A 113 8.19 -10.87 -0.40
CA SER A 113 7.53 -10.09 0.66
C SER A 113 7.82 -8.61 0.51
N THR A 114 9.08 -8.22 0.32
CA THR A 114 9.46 -6.80 0.13
C THR A 114 8.71 -6.15 -1.04
N ILE A 115 8.57 -6.84 -2.17
CA ILE A 115 7.82 -6.29 -3.31
C ILE A 115 6.33 -6.17 -2.99
N VAL A 116 5.72 -7.18 -2.37
CA VAL A 116 4.30 -7.13 -1.98
C VAL A 116 4.07 -5.98 -1.00
N ASP A 117 4.93 -5.82 0.00
CA ASP A 117 4.81 -4.78 1.02
C ASP A 117 4.95 -3.38 0.41
N ARG A 118 5.88 -3.18 -0.54
CA ARG A 118 6.06 -1.90 -1.27
C ARG A 118 4.92 -1.62 -2.26
N SER A 119 4.24 -2.65 -2.75
CA SER A 119 3.19 -2.50 -3.75
C SER A 119 1.78 -2.38 -3.18
N VAL A 120 1.55 -2.73 -1.91
CA VAL A 120 0.23 -2.69 -1.27
C VAL A 120 0.08 -1.39 -0.47
N PRO A 121 -0.73 -0.42 -0.95
CA PRO A 121 -0.95 0.82 -0.22
C PRO A 121 -1.65 0.55 1.12
N GLN A 122 -1.20 1.24 2.16
CA GLN A 122 -1.77 1.11 3.50
C GLN A 122 -2.92 2.12 3.70
N PRO A 123 -4.11 1.67 4.15
CA PRO A 123 -5.20 2.56 4.54
C PRO A 123 -4.74 3.53 5.65
N PRO A 124 -4.80 4.86 5.44
CA PRO A 124 -4.41 5.81 6.48
C PRO A 124 -5.43 5.83 7.63
N ALA A 125 -4.97 6.27 8.80
CA ALA A 125 -5.82 6.44 9.98
C ALA A 125 -6.84 7.59 9.83
N ASP A 126 -6.59 8.50 8.88
CA ASP A 126 -7.43 9.65 8.54
C ASP A 126 -7.45 9.83 7.02
N PRO A 127 -8.39 9.16 6.31
CA PRO A 127 -8.42 9.17 4.85
C PRO A 127 -9.09 10.43 4.29
N THR A 128 -8.61 10.89 3.14
CA THR A 128 -9.35 11.87 2.33
C THR A 128 -10.48 11.18 1.54
N PRO A 129 -11.53 11.90 1.10
CA PRO A 129 -12.57 11.34 0.23
C PRO A 129 -12.01 10.70 -1.05
N GLN A 130 -10.95 11.28 -1.61
CA GLN A 130 -10.27 10.75 -2.80
C GLN A 130 -9.55 9.43 -2.51
N GLN A 131 -8.91 9.29 -1.35
CA GLN A 131 -8.30 8.03 -0.93
C GLN A 131 -9.33 6.92 -0.72
N VAL A 132 -10.50 7.24 -0.15
CA VAL A 132 -11.61 6.27 -0.04
C VAL A 132 -12.05 5.77 -1.43
N LEU A 133 -12.23 6.68 -2.38
CA LEU A 133 -12.57 6.32 -3.76
C LEU A 133 -11.46 5.53 -4.46
N ALA A 134 -10.20 5.90 -4.23
CA ALA A 134 -9.05 5.23 -4.82
C ALA A 134 -8.93 3.79 -4.30
N PHE A 135 -9.09 3.57 -3.00
CA PHE A 135 -9.04 2.23 -2.42
C PHE A 135 -10.15 1.33 -2.95
N THR A 136 -11.39 1.83 -3.02
CA THR A 136 -12.51 1.00 -3.55
C THR A 136 -12.32 0.64 -5.02
N ARG A 137 -11.74 1.56 -5.81
CA ARG A 137 -11.36 1.27 -7.20
C ARG A 137 -10.22 0.26 -7.27
N LEU A 138 -9.24 0.30 -6.36
CA LEU A 138 -8.18 -0.71 -6.26
C LEU A 138 -8.76 -2.08 -5.92
N ASP A 139 -9.62 -2.16 -4.91
CA ASP A 139 -10.27 -3.40 -4.48
C ASP A 139 -11.11 -4.02 -5.61
N ALA A 140 -11.92 -3.21 -6.29
CA ALA A 140 -12.67 -3.64 -7.47
C ALA A 140 -11.73 -4.14 -8.59
N LEU A 141 -10.66 -3.39 -8.90
CA LEU A 141 -9.69 -3.75 -9.93
C LEU A 141 -9.02 -5.11 -9.64
N VAL A 142 -8.61 -5.36 -8.39
CA VAL A 142 -7.95 -6.63 -8.06
C VAL A 142 -8.94 -7.79 -7.93
N ARG A 143 -10.18 -7.55 -7.50
CA ARG A 143 -11.23 -8.58 -7.48
C ARG A 143 -11.60 -9.02 -8.88
N ASP A 144 -11.72 -8.09 -9.82
CA ASP A 144 -11.94 -8.39 -11.24
C ASP A 144 -10.79 -9.20 -11.86
N ALA A 145 -9.61 -9.17 -11.24
CA ALA A 145 -8.42 -9.93 -11.64
C ALA A 145 -8.23 -11.28 -10.92
N LEU A 146 -9.01 -11.60 -9.87
CA LEU A 146 -8.93 -12.84 -9.08
C LEU A 146 -9.86 -13.95 -9.68
N PRO A 147 -9.71 -15.26 -9.34
CA PRO A 147 -9.70 -16.38 -10.30
C PRO A 147 -11.01 -16.71 -11.04
N GLY A 148 -10.84 -17.16 -12.29
CA GLY A 148 -11.88 -17.51 -13.29
C GLY A 148 -11.52 -17.07 -14.71
N LYS A 149 -10.50 -16.21 -14.88
CA LYS A 149 -10.02 -15.70 -16.17
C LYS A 149 -8.50 -15.95 -16.32
N PRO A 150 -8.02 -16.52 -17.44
CA PRO A 150 -6.63 -16.97 -17.63
C PRO A 150 -5.59 -15.84 -17.86
N SER A 151 -5.65 -14.71 -17.14
CA SER A 151 -4.77 -13.54 -17.44
C SER A 151 -4.24 -12.75 -16.23
N ALA A 152 -4.14 -13.35 -15.04
CA ALA A 152 -3.62 -12.66 -13.86
C ALA A 152 -2.10 -12.40 -13.90
N GLN A 153 -1.35 -13.09 -14.76
CA GLN A 153 0.11 -12.94 -14.87
C GLN A 153 0.49 -12.44 -16.27
N PRO A 154 1.31 -11.37 -16.40
CA PRO A 154 1.91 -10.94 -17.66
C PRO A 154 2.64 -12.07 -18.37
N GLU A 155 2.60 -12.09 -19.70
CA GLU A 155 3.37 -13.06 -20.50
C GLU A 155 4.86 -13.01 -20.19
N VAL A 156 5.38 -11.82 -19.83
CA VAL A 156 6.77 -11.59 -19.44
C VAL A 156 7.16 -12.36 -18.17
N HIS A 157 6.20 -12.68 -17.29
CA HIS A 157 6.45 -13.42 -16.05
C HIS A 157 6.22 -14.94 -16.18
N ARG A 158 5.86 -15.44 -17.38
CA ARG A 158 5.72 -16.89 -17.62
C ARG A 158 7.08 -17.62 -17.49
N PRO A 159 7.08 -18.90 -17.09
CA PRO A 159 8.30 -19.69 -16.95
C PRO A 159 9.08 -19.76 -18.27
N GLY A 160 10.40 -19.54 -18.22
CA GLY A 160 11.30 -19.57 -19.39
C GLY A 160 11.97 -18.25 -19.75
N ASN A 161 11.56 -17.13 -19.15
CA ASN A 161 12.01 -15.78 -19.52
C ASN A 161 13.27 -15.25 -18.80
N GLY A 162 14.04 -16.10 -18.09
CA GLY A 162 15.31 -15.71 -17.47
C GLY A 162 15.41 -15.97 -15.97
N ARG A 163 16.13 -15.09 -15.26
CA ARG A 163 16.44 -15.10 -13.82
C ARG A 163 15.61 -14.02 -13.09
N PRO A 164 14.40 -14.33 -12.57
CA PRO A 164 13.51 -13.32 -12.00
C PRO A 164 14.06 -12.59 -10.78
N ALA A 165 14.82 -13.28 -9.92
CA ALA A 165 15.41 -12.65 -8.74
C ALA A 165 16.35 -11.49 -9.13
N ALA A 166 17.27 -11.74 -10.06
CA ALA A 166 18.20 -10.73 -10.58
C ALA A 166 17.47 -9.55 -11.24
N LEU A 167 16.36 -9.81 -11.95
CA LEU A 167 15.53 -8.75 -12.52
C LEU A 167 14.98 -7.83 -11.42
N TYR A 168 14.27 -8.40 -10.43
CA TYR A 168 13.59 -7.61 -9.42
C TYR A 168 14.57 -6.90 -8.47
N GLU A 169 15.70 -7.51 -8.13
CA GLU A 169 16.78 -6.85 -7.38
C GLU A 169 17.30 -5.63 -8.16
N GLY A 170 17.55 -5.79 -9.46
CA GLY A 170 18.01 -4.67 -10.29
C GLY A 170 16.94 -3.60 -10.55
N LEU A 171 15.66 -3.97 -10.58
CA LEU A 171 14.57 -2.99 -10.65
C LEU A 171 14.45 -2.17 -9.38
N VAL A 172 14.61 -2.78 -8.19
CA VAL A 172 14.65 -2.04 -6.93
C VAL A 172 15.75 -0.99 -6.96
N GLU A 173 16.95 -1.38 -7.35
CA GLU A 173 18.10 -0.46 -7.46
C GLU A 173 17.85 0.66 -8.50
N ALA A 174 17.33 0.32 -9.68
CA ALA A 174 17.00 1.31 -10.70
C ALA A 174 15.91 2.29 -10.23
N PHE A 175 14.92 1.83 -9.47
CA PHE A 175 13.86 2.68 -8.92
C PHE A 175 14.39 3.60 -7.83
N ASP A 176 15.31 3.12 -6.99
CA ASP A 176 15.92 3.94 -5.94
C ASP A 176 16.84 5.02 -6.55
N LEU A 177 17.52 4.72 -7.67
CA LEU A 177 18.26 5.70 -8.48
C LEU A 177 17.34 6.71 -9.20
N ALA A 178 16.16 6.29 -9.67
CA ALA A 178 15.22 7.16 -10.37
C ALA A 178 14.44 8.09 -9.42
N ALA A 179 14.17 7.64 -8.19
CA ALA A 179 13.29 8.33 -7.25
C ALA A 179 13.66 9.81 -6.97
N PRO A 180 14.95 10.21 -6.81
CA PRO A 180 15.33 11.61 -6.67
C PRO A 180 14.89 12.48 -7.86
N SER A 181 15.15 12.03 -9.09
CA SER A 181 14.78 12.78 -10.29
C SER A 181 13.25 12.93 -10.45
N LEU A 182 12.49 11.90 -10.07
CA LEU A 182 11.03 11.98 -10.02
C LEU A 182 10.53 12.98 -8.99
N ARG A 183 11.12 12.99 -7.78
CA ARG A 183 10.77 13.95 -6.73
C ARG A 183 11.02 15.39 -7.16
N ASP A 184 12.13 15.62 -7.86
CA ASP A 184 12.52 16.94 -8.34
C ASP A 184 11.78 17.36 -9.62
N GLY A 185 10.86 16.53 -10.14
CA GLY A 185 10.09 16.82 -11.35
C GLY A 185 10.92 16.84 -12.63
N LEU A 186 12.10 16.20 -12.62
CA LEU A 186 12.99 16.16 -13.78
C LEU A 186 12.42 15.28 -14.88
N ALA A 187 12.53 15.76 -16.12
CA ALA A 187 12.05 15.03 -17.29
C ALA A 187 12.83 13.72 -17.48
N PRO A 188 12.18 12.63 -17.93
CA PRO A 188 12.84 11.38 -18.27
C PRO A 188 13.95 11.56 -19.32
N GLY A 189 15.11 10.99 -19.06
CA GLY A 189 16.27 11.08 -19.95
C GLY A 189 17.37 10.09 -19.60
N ASP A 190 18.47 10.18 -20.35
CA ASP A 190 19.66 9.36 -20.14
C ASP A 190 20.21 9.60 -18.73
N SER A 191 20.38 8.51 -17.97
CA SER A 191 20.72 8.54 -16.55
C SER A 191 21.26 7.18 -16.10
N GLU A 192 21.97 7.18 -14.98
CA GLU A 192 22.41 5.93 -14.31
C GLU A 192 21.22 5.03 -13.99
N ALA A 193 20.07 5.60 -13.63
CA ALA A 193 18.83 4.86 -13.39
C ALA A 193 18.35 4.12 -14.65
N LEU A 194 18.41 4.75 -15.82
CA LEU A 194 18.05 4.12 -17.09
C LEU A 194 19.03 2.99 -17.44
N ASP A 195 20.33 3.23 -17.30
CA ASP A 195 21.33 2.21 -17.59
C ASP A 195 21.19 1.00 -16.65
N ARG A 196 20.94 1.24 -15.37
CA ARG A 196 20.68 0.17 -14.39
C ARG A 196 19.42 -0.62 -14.70
N PHE A 197 18.35 0.07 -15.11
CA PHE A 197 17.08 -0.53 -15.52
C PHE A 197 17.26 -1.46 -16.73
N VAL A 198 17.97 -1.00 -17.77
CA VAL A 198 18.26 -1.82 -18.95
C VAL A 198 19.18 -3.00 -18.59
N ALA A 199 20.21 -2.77 -17.78
CA ALA A 199 21.13 -3.80 -17.30
C ALA A 199 20.38 -4.90 -16.53
N ALA A 200 19.45 -4.54 -15.63
CA ALA A 200 18.63 -5.51 -14.90
C ALA A 200 17.87 -6.46 -15.84
N HIS A 201 17.30 -5.90 -16.92
CA HIS A 201 16.64 -6.69 -17.94
C HIS A 201 17.61 -7.57 -18.74
N ALA A 202 18.77 -7.03 -19.15
CA ALA A 202 19.77 -7.78 -19.92
C ALA A 202 20.35 -8.94 -19.09
N ASP A 203 20.73 -8.67 -17.84
CA ASP A 203 21.27 -9.65 -16.89
C ASP A 203 20.29 -10.76 -16.60
N SER A 204 19.00 -10.42 -16.39
CA SER A 204 17.97 -11.42 -16.16
C SER A 204 17.88 -12.43 -17.30
N GLN A 205 18.21 -12.02 -18.53
CA GLN A 205 18.15 -12.84 -19.74
C GLN A 205 19.49 -13.43 -20.16
N GLY A 206 20.59 -13.05 -19.49
CA GLY A 206 21.94 -13.48 -19.86
C GLY A 206 22.40 -12.94 -21.21
N VAL A 207 21.88 -11.78 -21.63
CA VAL A 207 22.26 -11.11 -22.88
C VAL A 207 22.99 -9.81 -22.57
N ARG A 208 23.70 -9.26 -23.56
CA ARG A 208 24.36 -7.96 -23.43
C ARG A 208 23.40 -6.81 -23.72
N ASP A 209 23.59 -5.71 -23.01
CA ASP A 209 22.97 -4.44 -23.39
C ASP A 209 23.53 -3.98 -24.74
N THR A 210 22.65 -3.91 -25.74
CA THR A 210 22.96 -3.49 -27.10
C THR A 210 21.84 -2.59 -27.62
N PRO A 211 22.08 -1.75 -28.63
CA PRO A 211 21.01 -0.95 -29.24
C PRO A 211 19.85 -1.80 -29.76
N ALA A 212 20.13 -3.01 -30.28
CA ALA A 212 19.10 -3.96 -30.69
C ALA A 212 18.29 -4.49 -29.50
N PHE A 213 18.97 -4.81 -28.39
CA PHE A 213 18.31 -5.21 -27.14
C PHE A 213 17.42 -4.10 -26.58
N ARG A 214 17.91 -2.86 -26.47
CA ARG A 214 17.15 -1.69 -25.98
C ARG A 214 15.87 -1.48 -26.81
N ARG A 215 15.95 -1.60 -28.14
CA ARG A 215 14.77 -1.55 -29.03
C ARG A 215 13.78 -2.68 -28.75
N GLY A 216 14.25 -3.92 -28.65
CA GLY A 216 13.41 -5.07 -28.33
C GLY A 216 12.80 -5.00 -26.92
N LEU A 217 13.54 -4.43 -25.96
CA LEU A 217 13.08 -4.23 -24.59
C LEU A 217 11.90 -3.23 -24.55
N ARG A 218 11.98 -2.11 -25.28
CA ARG A 218 10.87 -1.15 -25.39
C ARG A 218 9.57 -1.81 -25.82
N HIS A 219 9.61 -2.73 -26.79
CA HIS A 219 8.41 -3.43 -27.26
C HIS A 219 7.85 -4.42 -26.23
N ARG A 220 8.72 -5.08 -25.46
CA ARG A 220 8.32 -6.01 -24.39
C ARG A 220 7.77 -5.29 -23.16
N LEU A 221 8.26 -4.08 -22.89
CA LEU A 221 7.78 -3.18 -21.85
C LEU A 221 6.61 -2.30 -22.35
N ALA A 222 5.78 -2.83 -23.25
CA ALA A 222 4.55 -2.15 -23.62
C ALA A 222 3.68 -1.88 -22.37
N ALA A 223 2.91 -0.81 -22.42
CA ALA A 223 1.99 -0.43 -21.35
C ALA A 223 1.06 -1.60 -21.03
N GLU A 224 0.84 -1.86 -19.74
CA GLU A 224 -0.14 -2.83 -19.25
C GLU A 224 -1.20 -2.02 -18.50
N PRO A 225 -2.31 -1.64 -19.17
CA PRO A 225 -3.25 -0.65 -18.64
C PRO A 225 -3.82 -0.99 -17.26
N ARG A 226 -3.88 -2.28 -16.90
CA ARG A 226 -4.33 -2.72 -15.58
C ARG A 226 -3.36 -2.32 -14.48
N ILE A 227 -2.06 -2.47 -14.71
CA ILE A 227 -1.00 -2.10 -13.76
C ILE A 227 -0.80 -0.60 -13.74
N ASP A 228 -0.88 0.06 -14.89
CA ASP A 228 -0.79 1.52 -14.94
C ASP A 228 -1.93 2.15 -14.12
N ARG A 229 -3.15 1.62 -14.27
CA ARG A 229 -4.31 2.03 -13.46
C ARG A 229 -4.15 1.68 -11.98
N TYR A 230 -3.57 0.52 -11.66
CA TYR A 230 -3.25 0.16 -10.27
C TYR A 230 -2.35 1.21 -9.62
N TRP A 231 -1.23 1.54 -10.29
CA TRP A 231 -0.26 2.49 -9.75
C TRP A 231 -0.78 3.92 -9.69
N GLN A 232 -1.62 4.33 -10.64
CA GLN A 232 -2.30 5.62 -10.57
C GLN A 232 -3.18 5.73 -9.31
N LEU A 233 -3.92 4.67 -8.97
CA LEU A 233 -4.75 4.67 -7.76
C LEU A 233 -3.92 4.52 -6.48
N ALA A 234 -2.84 3.73 -6.51
CA ALA A 234 -1.94 3.55 -5.37
C ALA A 234 -1.16 4.83 -5.03
N ALA A 235 -0.90 5.69 -6.01
CA ALA A 235 -0.22 6.97 -5.80
C ALA A 235 -0.97 7.92 -4.84
N GLU A 236 -2.29 7.77 -4.69
CA GLU A 236 -3.13 8.55 -3.75
C GLU A 236 -2.77 8.31 -2.28
N PHE A 237 -2.08 7.20 -1.98
CA PHE A 237 -1.66 6.82 -0.63
C PHE A 237 -0.20 7.17 -0.34
N GLN A 238 0.55 7.60 -1.36
CA GLN A 238 1.95 7.94 -1.21
C GLN A 238 2.12 9.44 -1.00
N SER A 239 3.13 9.80 -0.21
CA SER A 239 3.56 11.19 -0.13
C SER A 239 4.18 11.61 -1.48
N PRO A 240 4.07 12.88 -1.90
CA PRO A 240 4.74 13.38 -3.11
C PRO A 240 6.26 13.15 -3.12
N SER A 241 6.86 13.03 -1.93
CA SER A 241 8.28 12.70 -1.72
C SER A 241 8.61 11.21 -1.92
N GLU A 242 7.64 10.34 -2.17
CA GLU A 242 7.86 8.90 -2.29
C GLU A 242 7.20 8.35 -3.56
N PRO A 243 7.89 8.44 -4.71
CA PRO A 243 7.39 7.90 -5.97
C PRO A 243 7.04 6.41 -5.85
N THR A 244 5.91 6.02 -6.42
CA THR A 244 5.54 4.60 -6.49
C THR A 244 6.50 3.84 -7.42
N PRO A 245 6.69 2.52 -7.24
CA PRO A 245 7.41 1.70 -8.21
C PRO A 245 6.86 1.83 -9.64
N GLY A 246 5.55 2.00 -9.79
CA GLY A 246 4.93 2.26 -11.09
C GLY A 246 5.29 3.60 -11.70
N ALA A 247 5.40 4.67 -10.90
CA ALA A 247 5.88 5.96 -11.37
C ALA A 247 7.34 5.88 -11.84
N CYS A 248 8.20 5.18 -11.09
CA CYS A 248 9.59 4.93 -11.49
C CYS A 248 9.67 4.11 -12.79
N ASP A 249 8.92 3.02 -12.90
CA ASP A 249 8.86 2.18 -14.10
C ASP A 249 8.38 2.97 -15.33
N MET A 250 7.31 3.77 -15.19
CA MET A 250 6.81 4.62 -16.27
C MET A 250 7.84 5.68 -16.69
N TRP A 251 8.53 6.31 -15.74
CA TRP A 251 9.58 7.27 -16.00
C TRP A 251 10.74 6.63 -16.78
N LEU A 252 11.20 5.45 -16.35
CA LEU A 252 12.30 4.71 -16.99
C LEU A 252 11.93 4.19 -18.38
N ARG A 253 10.69 3.71 -18.59
CA ARG A 253 10.18 3.35 -19.92
C ARG A 253 10.14 4.56 -20.86
N THR A 254 9.78 5.73 -20.33
CA THR A 254 9.77 6.99 -21.09
C THR A 254 11.20 7.44 -21.43
N ALA A 255 12.14 7.33 -20.48
CA ALA A 255 13.56 7.60 -20.70
C ALA A 255 14.14 6.70 -21.80
N LEU A 256 13.86 5.39 -21.75
CA LEU A 256 14.25 4.43 -22.80
C LEU A 256 13.68 4.80 -24.17
N ALA A 257 12.42 5.23 -24.23
CA ALA A 257 11.80 5.65 -25.48
C ALA A 257 12.48 6.90 -26.08
N ARG A 258 12.84 7.87 -25.24
CA ARG A 258 13.54 9.11 -25.66
C ARG A 258 14.98 8.82 -26.10
N HIS A 259 15.71 7.99 -25.36
CA HIS A 259 17.05 7.52 -25.73
C HIS A 259 17.07 6.90 -27.14
N LEU A 260 16.09 6.05 -27.44
CA LEU A 260 15.95 5.40 -28.75
C LEU A 260 15.49 6.34 -29.88
N GLN A 261 14.94 7.52 -29.55
CA GLN A 261 14.64 8.56 -30.53
C GLN A 261 15.88 9.39 -30.82
N ALA A 262 16.64 9.78 -29.79
CA ALA A 262 17.87 10.55 -29.92
C ALA A 262 18.95 9.81 -30.73
N THR A 263 19.07 8.49 -30.57
CA THR A 263 20.05 7.64 -31.28
C THR A 263 19.68 7.28 -32.71
N LYS A 264 18.48 7.66 -33.18
CA LYS A 264 18.06 7.50 -34.59
C LYS A 264 18.36 8.74 -35.44
N THR A 265 18.57 9.88 -34.78
CA THR A 265 18.94 11.15 -35.40
C THR A 265 20.45 11.23 -35.51
#